data_AF-A0A833HMQ1-F1
#
_entry.id   AF-A0A833HMQ1-F1
#
_cell.length_a   1.000
_cell.length_b   1.000
_cell.length_c   1.000
_cell.angle_alpha   90.00
_cell.angle_beta   90.00
_cell.angle_gamma   90.00
#
_symmetry.space_group_name_H-M   'P 1'
#
loop_
_entity.id
_entity.type
_entity.pdbx_description
1 polymer ?
#
loop_
_entity_poly.entity_id
_entity_poly.type
_entity_poly.pdbx_seq_one_letter_code
_entity_poly.pdbx_strand_id
1 'polypeptide(L)'
;MYYKLSKLAKTIIIINILLTIIVGIFHGYNVYRLHESHERILEVMEERKVIRETAIRMLQKEGEEVFIEHGMTSYFGVFMSTLTLFLLYKYAKESKFSFAFSAAFSSLLTSYIGGLLLFFVIFSGKSEINGIGKGSSVKDEWEKYIHKRGYKYR
;
A
#
# COMPACT_ATOMS: atom_id res chain seq x y z
N MET A 1 -0.73 -27.01 5.97
CA MET A 1 -2.08 -26.69 6.46
C MET A 1 -2.55 -25.44 5.72
N TYR A 2 -3.51 -25.57 4.80
CA TYR A 2 -4.01 -24.43 4.01
C TYR A 2 -5.23 -23.84 4.71
N TYR A 3 -5.09 -22.63 5.24
CA TYR A 3 -6.23 -21.87 5.75
C TYR A 3 -7.18 -21.54 4.59
N LYS A 4 -8.47 -21.86 4.75
CA LYS A 4 -9.50 -21.53 3.76
C LYS A 4 -10.13 -20.19 4.13
N LEU A 5 -9.69 -19.12 3.45
CA LEU A 5 -10.37 -17.82 3.49
C LEU A 5 -11.82 -17.96 2.98
N SER A 6 -12.76 -17.22 3.58
CA SER A 6 -14.14 -17.15 3.12
C SER A 6 -14.23 -16.54 1.72
N LYS A 7 -15.31 -16.81 0.97
CA LYS A 7 -15.51 -16.25 -0.38
C LYS A 7 -15.41 -14.72 -0.36
N LEU A 8 -16.06 -14.08 0.61
CA LEU A 8 -16.02 -12.63 0.82
C LEU A 8 -14.59 -12.12 1.07
N ALA A 9 -13.83 -12.77 1.95
CA ALA A 9 -12.45 -12.39 2.25
C ALA A 9 -11.55 -12.49 1.01
N LYS A 10 -11.69 -13.56 0.22
CA LYS A 10 -10.97 -13.72 -1.06
C LYS A 10 -11.32 -12.61 -2.04
N THR A 11 -12.60 -12.31 -2.21
CA THR A 11 -13.06 -11.21 -3.08
C THR A 11 -12.46 -9.88 -2.67
N ILE A 12 -12.47 -9.56 -1.37
CA ILE A 12 -11.92 -8.30 -0.86
C ILE A 12 -10.39 -8.22 -1.01
N ILE A 13 -9.68 -9.33 -0.82
CA ILE A 13 -8.23 -9.39 -1.08
C ILE A 13 -7.94 -9.16 -2.57
N ILE A 14 -8.70 -9.78 -3.48
CA ILE A 14 -8.53 -9.59 -4.92
C ILE A 14 -8.79 -8.13 -5.31
N ILE A 15 -9.89 -7.54 -4.82
CA ILE A 15 -10.20 -6.12 -5.05
C ILE A 15 -9.06 -5.22 -4.54
N ASN A 16 -8.52 -5.52 -3.35
CA ASN A 16 -7.40 -4.77 -2.79
C ASN A 16 -6.14 -4.87 -3.64
N ILE A 17 -5.83 -6.05 -4.18
CA ILE A 17 -4.69 -6.23 -5.11
C ILE A 17 -4.90 -5.37 -6.35
N LEU A 18 -6.09 -5.40 -6.97
CA LEU A 18 -6.39 -4.61 -8.17
C LEU A 18 -6.27 -3.10 -7.90
N LEU A 19 -6.88 -2.61 -6.82
CA LEU A 19 -6.77 -1.21 -6.41
C LEU A 19 -5.32 -0.80 -6.16
N THR A 20 -4.56 -1.64 -5.47
CA THR A 20 -3.14 -1.38 -5.16
C THR A 20 -2.29 -1.32 -6.43
N ILE A 21 -2.54 -2.19 -7.42
CA ILE A 21 -1.83 -2.15 -8.71
C ILE A 21 -2.14 -0.86 -9.46
N ILE A 22 -3.42 -0.44 -9.52
CA ILE A 22 -3.82 0.80 -10.19
C ILE A 22 -3.14 2.01 -9.54
N VAL A 23 -3.18 2.11 -8.22
CA VAL A 23 -2.51 3.18 -7.46
C VAL A 23 -0.99 3.15 -7.66
N GLY A 24 -0.40 1.95 -7.67
CA GLY A 24 1.02 1.76 -7.94
C GLY A 24 1.44 2.23 -9.33
N ILE A 25 0.65 1.92 -10.36
CA ILE A 25 0.89 2.40 -11.74
C ILE A 25 0.81 3.92 -11.80
N PHE A 26 -0.21 4.52 -11.18
CA PHE A 26 -0.38 5.98 -11.15
C PHE A 26 0.82 6.68 -10.50
N HIS A 27 1.28 6.20 -9.33
CA HIS A 27 2.46 6.76 -8.70
C HIS A 27 3.75 6.47 -9.47
N GLY A 28 3.86 5.30 -10.10
CA GLY A 28 4.99 4.97 -10.98
C GLY A 28 5.10 5.92 -12.17
N TYR A 29 3.96 6.26 -12.79
CA TYR A 29 3.90 7.26 -13.86
C TYR A 29 4.36 8.65 -13.37
N ASN A 30 3.91 9.08 -12.19
CA ASN A 30 4.35 10.36 -11.62
C ASN A 30 5.85 10.37 -11.28
N VAL A 31 6.41 9.25 -10.80
CA VAL A 31 7.86 9.11 -10.58
C VAL A 31 8.62 9.20 -11.90
N TYR A 32 8.12 8.54 -12.95
CA TYR A 32 8.71 8.63 -14.29
C TYR A 32 8.73 10.07 -14.82
N ARG A 33 7.60 10.78 -14.71
CA ARG A 33 7.48 12.20 -15.13
C ARG A 33 8.37 13.13 -14.31
N LEU A 34 8.51 12.87 -13.01
CA LEU A 34 9.44 13.61 -12.15
C LEU A 34 10.88 13.40 -12.59
N HIS A 35 11.25 12.16 -12.93
CA HIS A 35 12.59 11.84 -13.41
C HIS A 35 12.89 12.52 -14.76
N GLU A 36 11.97 12.41 -15.72
CA GLU A 36 12.08 13.11 -17.01
C GLU A 36 12.25 14.62 -16.83
N SER A 37 11.42 15.23 -15.97
CA SER A 37 11.53 16.68 -15.68
C SER A 37 12.86 17.02 -15.02
N HIS A 38 13.38 16.15 -14.16
CA HIS A 38 14.67 16.35 -13.50
C HIS A 38 15.83 16.30 -14.49
N GLU A 39 15.84 15.33 -15.41
CA GLU A 39 16.86 15.22 -16.46
C GLU A 39 16.87 16.45 -17.36
N ARG A 40 15.71 16.92 -17.82
CA ARG A 40 15.61 18.15 -18.63
C ARG A 40 16.12 19.39 -17.90
N ILE A 41 15.80 19.50 -16.60
CA ILE A 41 16.33 20.61 -15.78
C ILE A 41 17.86 20.53 -15.71
N LEU A 42 18.43 19.35 -15.51
CA LEU A 42 19.89 19.16 -15.46
C LEU A 42 20.55 19.52 -16.78
N GLU A 43 19.97 19.09 -17.91
CA GLU A 43 20.45 19.43 -19.26
C GLU A 43 20.51 20.96 -19.45
N VAL A 44 19.43 21.67 -19.16
CA VAL A 44 19.41 23.14 -19.28
C VAL A 44 20.39 23.81 -18.30
N MET A 45 20.53 23.28 -17.08
CA MET A 45 21.52 23.79 -16.12
C MET A 45 22.94 23.68 -16.67
N GLU A 46 23.30 22.54 -17.27
CA GLU A 46 24.62 22.28 -17.84
C GLU A 46 24.87 23.12 -19.11
N GLU A 47 23.92 23.13 -20.05
CA GLU A 47 24.06 23.84 -21.33
C GLU A 47 24.14 25.35 -21.15
N ARG A 48 23.29 25.91 -20.28
CA ARG A 48 23.19 27.35 -20.07
C ARG A 48 24.08 27.84 -18.91
N LYS A 49 24.73 26.93 -18.18
CA LYS A 49 25.51 27.20 -16.95
C LYS A 49 24.70 28.03 -15.94
N VAL A 50 23.44 27.64 -15.73
CA VAL A 50 22.51 28.32 -14.84
C VAL A 50 22.16 27.46 -13.63
N ILE A 51 21.72 28.11 -12.56
CA ILE A 51 21.16 27.43 -11.39
C ILE A 51 19.78 26.84 -11.71
N ARG A 52 19.35 25.88 -10.88
CA ARG A 52 18.12 25.11 -11.04
C ARG A 52 16.88 25.98 -11.19
N GLU A 53 16.72 27.01 -10.37
CA GLU A 53 15.55 27.91 -10.43
C GLU A 53 15.46 28.65 -11.76
N THR A 54 16.61 29.02 -12.33
CA THR A 54 16.69 29.70 -13.62
C THR A 54 16.36 28.73 -14.76
N ALA A 55 16.89 27.50 -14.71
CA ALA A 55 16.56 26.45 -15.69
C ALA A 55 15.06 26.12 -15.70
N ILE A 56 14.43 25.97 -14.53
CA ILE A 56 12.98 25.74 -14.41
C ILE A 56 12.20 26.89 -15.05
N ARG A 57 12.57 28.15 -14.77
CA ARG A 57 11.89 29.32 -15.35
C ARG A 57 12.06 29.40 -16.87
N MET A 58 13.20 28.96 -17.40
CA MET A 58 13.45 28.92 -18.85
C MET A 58 12.53 27.88 -19.50
N LEU A 59 12.52 26.65 -18.99
CA LEU A 59 11.65 25.57 -19.46
C LEU A 59 10.16 25.96 -19.41
N GLN A 60 9.72 26.57 -18.31
CA GLN A 60 8.33 27.04 -18.18
C GLN A 60 7.98 28.15 -19.19
N LYS A 61 8.93 29.05 -19.53
CA LYS A 61 8.72 30.08 -20.55
C LYS A 61 8.64 29.52 -21.96
N GLU A 62 9.31 28.40 -22.21
CA GLU A 62 9.26 27.65 -23.47
C GLU A 62 8.00 26.78 -23.59
N GLY A 63 7.14 26.79 -22.56
CA GLY A 63 5.89 26.02 -22.53
C GLY A 63 6.08 24.56 -22.11
N GLU A 64 7.27 24.19 -21.61
CA GLU A 64 7.50 22.85 -21.10
C GLU A 64 6.78 22.60 -19.78
N GLU A 65 6.17 21.43 -19.66
CA GLU A 65 5.52 20.99 -18.43
C GLU A 65 6.54 20.38 -17.47
N VAL A 66 6.96 21.17 -16.48
CA VAL A 66 7.96 20.75 -15.48
C VAL A 66 7.27 20.19 -14.24
N PHE A 67 7.39 18.88 -14.01
CA PHE A 67 6.77 18.20 -12.86
C PHE A 67 7.69 18.24 -11.65
N ILE A 68 7.33 18.97 -10.57
CA ILE A 68 8.22 19.18 -9.40
C ILE A 68 7.55 18.90 -8.05
N GLU A 69 6.26 19.19 -7.90
CA GLU A 69 5.64 19.33 -6.57
C GLU A 69 5.30 18.02 -5.84
N HIS A 70 5.35 16.86 -6.52
CA HIS A 70 4.75 15.62 -6.01
C HIS A 70 5.73 14.46 -5.84
N GLY A 71 7.04 14.74 -5.81
CA GLY A 71 8.06 13.70 -5.81
C GLY A 71 7.99 12.77 -4.60
N MET A 72 8.09 13.32 -3.39
CA MET A 72 8.05 12.52 -2.14
C MET A 72 6.77 11.68 -2.02
N THR A 73 5.62 12.28 -2.33
CA THR A 73 4.32 11.58 -2.31
C THR A 73 4.28 10.44 -3.32
N SER A 74 4.84 10.62 -4.51
CA SER A 74 4.86 9.59 -5.56
C SER A 74 5.78 8.43 -5.20
N TYR A 75 6.99 8.70 -4.70
CA TYR A 75 7.90 7.65 -4.20
C TYR A 75 7.28 6.88 -3.04
N PHE A 76 6.68 7.59 -2.08
CA PHE A 76 5.97 6.97 -0.97
C PHE A 76 4.81 6.10 -1.46
N GLY A 77 4.05 6.57 -2.45
CA GLY A 77 2.95 5.81 -3.05
C GLY A 77 3.40 4.51 -3.72
N VAL A 78 4.52 4.52 -4.45
CA VAL A 78 5.12 3.30 -5.03
C VAL A 78 5.58 2.33 -3.94
N PHE A 79 6.29 2.84 -2.93
CA PHE A 79 6.76 2.05 -1.80
C PHE A 79 5.60 1.38 -1.06
N MET A 80 4.57 2.16 -0.70
CA MET A 80 3.39 1.66 0.01
C MET A 80 2.60 0.66 -0.83
N SER A 81 2.48 0.87 -2.14
CA SER A 81 1.84 -0.09 -3.03
C SER A 81 2.57 -1.44 -3.02
N THR A 82 3.90 -1.41 -3.10
CA THR A 82 4.74 -2.62 -3.07
C THR A 82 4.63 -3.34 -1.72
N LEU A 83 4.72 -2.60 -0.62
CA LEU A 83 4.56 -3.13 0.73
C LEU A 83 3.18 -3.76 0.94
N THR A 84 2.12 -3.10 0.49
CA THR A 84 0.75 -3.60 0.57
C THR A 84 0.60 -4.93 -0.18
N LEU A 85 1.13 -5.05 -1.41
CA LEU A 85 1.09 -6.31 -2.17
C LEU A 85 1.84 -7.44 -1.46
N PHE A 86 3.03 -7.15 -0.91
CA PHE A 86 3.81 -8.12 -0.14
C PHE A 86 3.04 -8.62 1.10
N LEU A 87 2.43 -7.70 1.86
CA LEU A 87 1.66 -8.04 3.05
C LEU A 87 0.39 -8.82 2.71
N LEU A 88 -0.31 -8.47 1.62
CA LEU A 88 -1.45 -9.23 1.11
C LEU A 88 -1.06 -10.65 0.70
N TYR A 89 0.09 -10.83 0.05
CA TYR A 89 0.64 -12.15 -0.27
C TYR A 89 0.93 -12.96 0.99
N LYS A 90 1.60 -12.35 1.99
CA LYS A 90 1.87 -13.00 3.28
C LYS A 90 0.60 -13.37 4.01
N TYR A 91 -0.41 -12.50 4.02
CA TYR A 91 -1.70 -12.79 4.61
C TYR A 91 -2.42 -13.94 3.89
N ALA A 92 -2.47 -13.92 2.55
CA ALA A 92 -3.09 -14.99 1.77
C ALA A 92 -2.42 -16.36 2.00
N LYS A 93 -1.10 -16.38 2.21
CA LYS A 93 -0.33 -17.61 2.43
C LYS A 93 -0.43 -18.13 3.86
N GLU A 94 -0.28 -17.26 4.85
CA GLU A 94 -0.12 -17.65 6.26
C GLU A 94 -1.40 -17.47 7.08
N SER A 95 -2.33 -16.62 6.65
CA SER A 95 -3.60 -16.30 7.32
C SER A 95 -3.47 -15.92 8.80
N LYS A 96 -2.32 -15.36 9.21
CA LYS A 96 -2.09 -14.86 10.57
C LYS A 96 -2.71 -13.48 10.76
N PHE A 97 -3.19 -13.21 11.98
CA PHE A 97 -3.79 -11.91 12.32
C PHE A 97 -2.83 -10.75 12.08
N SER A 98 -1.55 -10.89 12.44
CA SER A 98 -0.55 -9.82 12.27
C SER A 98 -0.37 -9.41 10.81
N PHE A 99 -0.31 -10.37 9.88
CA PHE A 99 -0.23 -10.06 8.45
C PHE A 99 -1.53 -9.46 7.91
N ALA A 100 -2.68 -9.94 8.38
CA ALA A 100 -3.97 -9.35 8.02
C ALA A 100 -4.05 -7.88 8.42
N PHE A 101 -3.71 -7.59 9.69
CA PHE A 101 -3.74 -6.25 10.26
C PHE A 101 -2.75 -5.31 9.56
N SER A 102 -1.51 -5.76 9.35
CA SER A 102 -0.51 -4.98 8.61
C SER A 102 -0.93 -4.72 7.17
N ALA A 103 -1.52 -5.72 6.48
CA ALA A 103 -2.04 -5.54 5.13
C ALA A 103 -3.20 -4.54 5.08
N ALA A 104 -4.11 -4.59 6.05
CA ALA A 104 -5.22 -3.64 6.15
C ALA A 104 -4.72 -2.20 6.40
N PHE A 105 -3.77 -2.04 7.33
CA PHE A 105 -3.16 -0.74 7.63
C PHE A 105 -2.39 -0.18 6.42
N SER A 106 -1.55 -1.00 5.79
CA SER A 106 -0.80 -0.60 4.60
C SER A 106 -1.74 -0.22 3.46
N SER A 107 -2.81 -0.99 3.24
CA SER A 107 -3.82 -0.69 2.22
C SER A 107 -4.62 0.58 2.52
N LEU A 108 -4.80 0.94 3.79
CA LEU A 108 -5.42 2.21 4.19
C LEU A 108 -4.55 3.40 3.75
N LEU A 109 -3.23 3.28 3.89
CA LEU A 109 -2.27 4.28 3.43
C LEU A 109 -2.13 4.31 1.90
N THR A 110 -2.37 3.19 1.21
CA THR A 110 -2.30 3.12 -0.26
C THR A 110 -3.58 3.61 -0.94
N SER A 111 -4.74 3.05 -0.59
CA SER A 111 -6.01 3.26 -1.33
C SER A 111 -7.18 3.69 -0.46
N TYR A 112 -6.98 3.77 0.86
CA TYR A 112 -7.99 4.04 1.89
C TYR A 112 -9.16 3.03 1.93
N ILE A 113 -9.96 2.97 0.85
CA ILE A 113 -11.10 2.07 0.66
C ILE A 113 -10.67 0.61 0.80
N GLY A 114 -9.54 0.23 0.19
CA GLY A 114 -9.02 -1.13 0.30
C GLY A 114 -8.75 -1.53 1.75
N GLY A 115 -8.12 -0.62 2.51
CA GLY A 115 -7.85 -0.80 3.94
C GLY A 115 -9.12 -0.96 4.77
N LEU A 116 -10.14 -0.10 4.55
CA LEU A 116 -11.43 -0.21 5.23
C LEU A 116 -12.11 -1.55 4.98
N LEU A 117 -12.10 -2.04 3.73
CA LEU A 117 -12.67 -3.35 3.39
C LEU A 117 -11.92 -4.49 4.08
N LEU A 118 -10.59 -4.42 4.16
CA LEU A 118 -9.79 -5.42 4.88
C LEU A 118 -10.06 -5.39 6.39
N PHE A 119 -10.15 -4.21 7.00
CA PHE A 119 -10.54 -4.09 8.40
C PHE A 119 -11.95 -4.65 8.65
N PHE A 120 -12.90 -4.37 7.76
CA PHE A 120 -14.23 -4.98 7.84
C PHE A 120 -14.15 -6.51 7.79
N VAL A 121 -13.34 -7.10 6.91
CA VAL A 121 -13.15 -8.57 6.87
C VAL A 121 -12.54 -9.10 8.17
N ILE A 122 -11.52 -8.43 8.70
CA ILE A 122 -10.83 -8.84 9.93
C ILE A 122 -11.78 -8.79 11.13
N PHE A 123 -12.61 -7.75 11.24
CA PHE A 123 -13.46 -7.52 12.41
C PHE A 123 -14.89 -8.04 12.27
N SER A 124 -15.37 -8.38 11.07
CA SER A 124 -16.73 -8.90 10.87
C SER A 124 -16.94 -10.33 11.39
N GLY A 125 -15.88 -11.02 11.83
CA GLY A 125 -15.97 -12.42 12.26
C GLY A 125 -16.35 -13.41 11.15
N LYS A 126 -16.52 -12.94 9.90
CA LYS A 126 -16.89 -13.74 8.72
C LYS A 126 -15.70 -14.43 8.04
N SER A 127 -14.57 -14.56 8.74
CA SER A 127 -13.51 -15.49 8.36
C SER A 127 -13.90 -16.91 8.82
N GLU A 128 -15.00 -17.44 8.30
CA GLU A 128 -15.44 -18.80 8.62
C GLU A 128 -14.44 -19.82 8.05
N ILE A 129 -13.70 -20.47 8.93
CA ILE A 129 -12.87 -21.63 8.60
C ILE A 129 -13.75 -22.87 8.80
N ASN A 130 -14.49 -23.26 7.77
CA ASN A 130 -15.11 -24.58 7.72
C ASN A 130 -14.04 -25.62 7.38
N GLY A 131 -13.49 -26.25 8.41
CA GLY A 131 -12.52 -27.35 8.25
C GLY A 131 -11.79 -27.68 9.55
N ILE A 132 -12.35 -28.65 10.27
CA ILE A 132 -11.81 -29.44 11.38
C ILE A 132 -10.28 -29.32 11.57
N GLY A 133 -9.88 -28.86 12.76
CA GLY A 133 -8.52 -28.86 13.27
C GLY A 133 -8.24 -27.58 14.04
N LYS A 134 -7.90 -27.69 15.33
CA LYS A 134 -7.49 -26.59 16.24
C LYS A 134 -6.21 -25.88 15.75
N GLY A 135 -6.29 -25.17 14.63
CA GLY A 135 -5.32 -24.20 14.16
C GLY A 135 -5.91 -22.81 14.37
N SER A 136 -5.19 -21.94 15.09
CA SER A 136 -5.66 -20.64 15.54
C SER A 136 -6.31 -19.85 14.40
N SER A 137 -7.64 -19.70 14.46
CA SER A 137 -8.31 -18.79 13.55
C SER A 137 -7.83 -17.36 13.84
N VAL A 138 -7.90 -16.48 12.84
CA VAL A 138 -7.62 -15.03 13.03
C VAL A 138 -8.41 -14.47 14.22
N LYS A 139 -9.63 -14.97 14.41
CA LYS A 139 -10.49 -14.67 15.57
C LYS A 139 -9.87 -15.16 16.89
N ASP A 140 -9.41 -16.40 16.97
CA ASP A 140 -8.77 -16.96 18.17
C ASP A 140 -7.44 -16.26 18.51
N GLU A 141 -6.64 -15.87 17.51
CA GLU A 141 -5.39 -15.11 17.72
C GLU A 141 -5.65 -13.72 18.27
N TRP A 142 -6.67 -13.05 17.75
CA TRP A 142 -7.09 -11.73 18.21
C TRP A 142 -7.68 -11.77 19.63
N GLU A 143 -8.57 -12.74 19.90
CA GLU A 143 -9.11 -12.94 21.24
C GLU A 143 -7.99 -13.20 22.25
N LYS A 144 -7.00 -14.04 21.90
CA LYS A 144 -5.77 -14.20 22.71
C LYS A 144 -5.01 -12.90 22.88
N TYR A 145 -4.87 -12.08 21.84
CA TYR A 145 -4.17 -10.79 21.89
C TYR A 145 -4.88 -9.76 22.80
N ILE A 146 -6.21 -9.74 22.84
CA ILE A 146 -6.98 -8.92 23.80
C ILE A 146 -6.85 -9.49 25.21
N HIS A 147 -7.15 -10.77 25.40
CA HIS A 147 -7.24 -11.37 26.73
C HIS A 147 -5.89 -11.47 27.44
N LYS A 148 -4.77 -11.59 26.72
CA LYS A 148 -3.42 -11.56 27.32
C LYS A 148 -3.09 -10.19 27.94
N ARG A 149 -3.83 -9.12 27.64
CA ARG A 149 -3.69 -7.80 28.27
C ARG A 149 -4.57 -7.59 29.51
N GLY A 150 -5.62 -8.41 29.70
CA GLY A 150 -6.51 -8.33 30.86
C GLY A 150 -5.95 -8.93 32.15
N TYR A 151 -4.94 -9.82 32.05
CA TYR A 151 -4.38 -10.54 33.20
C TYR A 151 -3.23 -9.80 33.92
N LYS A 152 -2.89 -8.57 33.52
CA LYS A 152 -1.83 -7.77 34.18
C LYS A 152 -2.35 -6.69 35.15
N TYR A 153 -3.66 -6.63 35.38
CA TYR A 153 -4.29 -5.63 36.26
C TYR A 153 -5.27 -6.26 37.27
N ARG A 154 -4.92 -7.41 37.83
CA ARG A 154 -5.53 -7.94 39.06
C ARG A 154 -4.44 -8.39 40.01
#